data_AF-A0A9P5LLS7-F1
#
_entry.id   AF-A0A9P5LLS7-F1
#
_cell.length_a   1.000
_cell.length_b   1.000
_cell.length_c   1.000
_cell.angle_alpha   90.00
_cell.angle_beta   90.00
_cell.angle_gamma   90.00
#
_symmetry.space_group_name_H-M   'P 1'
#
loop_
_entity.id
_entity.type
_entity.pdbx_description
1 polymer ?
#
loop_
_entity_poly.entity_id
_entity_poly.type
_entity_poly.pdbx_seq_one_letter_code
_entity_poly.pdbx_strand_id
1 'polypeptide(L)'
;MLFSPFAAAAALCLLPIASGELLAGYGLTLYKPPCAYACANAVPPMVDCPEFDGMTEAELIQATPSGQCLGNDTSYLSTVAWCINHRCESVELWKIEKFWDTKFLAGPNDGDVVLRYTYQEAIQQANQTKDMTSLTKNDVSLNGTMFVSDDLYTGHLTMVLTDIKQSTNNSKYPLMVFLSCVIIPIGFSFLRLLPFPTKLRSKFYAYVIDPPIFGKRHSVPVLGLGFVPTRGQALFIMYIIAINIVACCADTPHFNPNPNARGGHLSDQNKYIPGRIGAVSLANVPLLILYAGRNSLLLWLTNWSHSTFLLLHRWIGTICAIEGIAHSLIWLTRCVRMGLLTEQSKLSYWYCGVIATLAMTLLITLANLRIRKAAYEAFLIGHIFLAIIAFIGAYYHLVYAFKVEVSVGFIVWIYIAMGIWGFDRLLRIIRISKHGLKRAYITAVDEEHIRVDIPGVACHGYCYAYFPTLSWRMWENHPFSVKNPRLLLASINHNAE
;
A
#
# COMPACT_ATOMS: atom_id res chain seq x y z
N MET A 1 -25.66 27.90 2.79
CA MET A 1 -24.26 28.30 3.08
C MET A 1 -23.33 27.30 2.41
N LEU A 2 -22.73 27.73 1.30
CA LEU A 2 -21.81 26.95 0.47
C LEU A 2 -20.46 26.87 1.18
N PHE A 3 -20.13 25.70 1.74
CA PHE A 3 -18.71 25.40 1.97
C PHE A 3 -18.07 25.31 0.58
N SER A 4 -17.21 26.28 0.26
CA SER A 4 -16.42 26.28 -0.97
C SER A 4 -15.71 24.93 -1.11
N PRO A 5 -15.84 24.23 -2.26
CA PRO A 5 -15.14 22.96 -2.48
C PRO A 5 -13.60 23.09 -2.39
N PHE A 6 -13.06 24.32 -2.46
CA PHE A 6 -11.64 24.59 -2.26
C PHE A 6 -11.16 24.41 -0.81
N ALA A 7 -12.01 24.67 0.19
CA ALA A 7 -11.63 24.50 1.60
C ALA A 7 -11.51 23.01 1.99
N ALA A 8 -12.30 22.14 1.35
CA ALA A 8 -12.21 20.70 1.57
C ALA A 8 -11.02 20.05 0.85
N ALA A 9 -10.63 20.58 -0.32
CA ALA A 9 -9.41 20.15 -1.00
C ALA A 9 -8.14 20.45 -0.17
N ALA A 10 -8.11 21.59 0.53
CA ALA A 10 -7.02 21.92 1.44
C ALA A 10 -6.98 21.02 2.68
N ALA A 11 -8.14 20.58 3.19
CA ALA A 11 -8.22 19.71 4.36
C ALA A 11 -7.71 18.27 4.11
N LEU A 12 -7.73 17.80 2.85
CA LEU A 12 -7.18 16.47 2.48
C LEU A 12 -5.66 16.50 2.22
N CYS A 13 -5.08 17.68 2.01
CA CYS A 13 -3.64 17.90 2.16
C CYS A 13 -3.20 17.99 3.63
N LEU A 14 -4.14 17.96 4.58
CA LEU A 14 -3.91 18.12 6.01
C LEU A 14 -4.56 17.00 6.84
N LEU A 15 -4.66 15.78 6.31
CA LEU A 15 -4.50 14.65 7.24
C LEU A 15 -3.08 14.79 7.78
N PRO A 16 -2.87 14.83 9.10
CA PRO A 16 -1.52 14.81 9.62
C PRO A 16 -0.95 13.47 9.16
N ILE A 17 -0.14 13.48 8.11
CA ILE A 17 1.02 12.61 8.07
C ILE A 17 1.71 13.02 9.35
N ALA A 18 1.48 12.25 10.42
CA ALA A 18 2.13 12.48 11.69
C ALA A 18 3.59 12.72 11.35
N SER A 19 4.18 13.77 11.92
CA SER A 19 5.49 14.31 11.58
C SER A 19 6.67 13.31 11.66
N GLY A 20 6.41 12.03 11.92
CA GLY A 20 7.35 10.92 11.87
C GLY A 20 7.19 9.92 10.73
N GLU A 21 6.15 9.98 9.88
CA GLU A 21 5.93 8.98 8.82
C GLU A 21 6.34 9.45 7.43
N LEU A 22 7.64 9.39 7.16
CA LEU A 22 8.23 9.84 5.90
C LEU A 22 8.42 8.66 4.94
N LEU A 23 8.19 8.90 3.65
CA LEU A 23 8.44 7.92 2.59
C LEU A 23 9.95 7.87 2.26
N ALA A 24 10.46 6.69 1.91
CA ALA A 24 11.87 6.51 1.55
C ALA A 24 12.24 7.42 0.36
N GLY A 25 13.25 8.28 0.54
CA GLY A 25 13.64 9.29 -0.45
C GLY A 25 12.79 10.57 -0.45
N TYR A 26 11.73 10.65 0.36
CA TYR A 26 10.87 11.82 0.55
C TYR A 26 10.79 12.15 2.05
N GLY A 27 11.93 12.54 2.61
CA GLY A 27 12.11 12.86 4.02
C GLY A 27 12.66 11.70 4.87
N LEU A 28 12.40 10.44 4.52
CA LEU A 28 13.04 9.29 5.17
C LEU A 28 14.33 8.93 4.45
N THR A 29 15.45 8.96 5.17
CA THR A 29 16.76 8.56 4.65
C THR A 29 17.20 7.23 5.25
N LEU A 30 17.07 6.16 4.49
CA LEU A 30 17.56 4.83 4.88
C LEU A 30 19.03 4.65 4.47
N TYR A 31 19.73 3.78 5.21
CA TYR A 31 21.10 3.35 4.93
C TYR A 31 22.15 4.48 4.81
N LYS A 32 22.08 5.49 5.68
CA LYS A 32 23.09 6.56 5.76
C LYS A 32 23.95 6.42 7.03
N PRO A 33 25.29 6.54 6.94
CA PRO A 33 26.09 6.70 5.72
C PRO A 33 26.29 5.35 4.97
N PRO A 34 26.22 5.31 3.63
CA PRO A 34 26.30 4.04 2.88
C PRO A 34 27.58 3.24 3.10
N CYS A 35 28.71 3.93 3.26
CA CYS A 35 30.01 3.32 3.51
C CYS A 35 30.04 2.52 4.82
N ALA A 36 29.34 2.97 5.87
CA ALA A 36 29.33 2.27 7.16
C ALA A 36 28.45 1.02 7.11
N TYR A 37 27.30 1.09 6.45
CA TYR A 37 26.47 -0.09 6.16
C TYR A 37 27.21 -1.10 5.27
N ALA A 38 28.01 -0.63 4.32
CA ALA A 38 28.81 -1.51 3.47
C ALA A 38 29.86 -2.28 4.30
N CYS A 39 30.58 -1.59 5.20
CA CYS A 39 31.52 -2.22 6.12
C CYS A 39 30.83 -3.23 7.06
N ALA A 40 29.72 -2.84 7.70
CA ALA A 40 28.99 -3.74 8.60
C ALA A 40 28.47 -5.01 7.91
N ASN A 41 27.99 -4.88 6.67
CA ASN A 41 27.47 -6.02 5.90
C ASN A 41 28.59 -6.88 5.29
N ALA A 42 29.79 -6.34 5.11
CA ALA A 42 30.93 -7.06 4.51
C ALA A 42 31.60 -8.03 5.48
N VAL A 43 31.46 -7.79 6.79
CA VAL A 43 32.04 -8.63 7.83
C VAL A 43 31.09 -9.81 8.11
N PRO A 44 31.55 -11.07 8.00
CA PRO A 44 30.70 -12.23 8.27
C PRO A 44 30.25 -12.21 9.74
N PRO A 45 28.98 -12.57 10.00
CA PRO A 45 28.46 -12.56 11.37
C PRO A 45 28.92 -13.77 12.19
N MET A 46 29.51 -14.81 11.57
CA MET A 46 29.92 -16.01 12.29
C MET A 46 31.13 -15.71 13.21
N VAL A 47 30.80 -15.44 14.47
CA VAL A 47 31.71 -15.32 15.60
C VAL A 47 31.40 -16.43 16.60
N ASP A 48 32.37 -16.75 17.46
CA ASP A 48 32.20 -17.77 18.49
C ASP A 48 31.28 -17.24 19.59
N CYS A 49 30.00 -17.65 19.55
CA CYS A 49 28.98 -17.18 20.49
C CYS A 49 28.63 -18.26 21.51
N PRO A 50 28.54 -17.91 22.81
CA PRO A 50 28.12 -18.85 23.86
C PRO A 50 26.72 -19.46 23.64
N GLU A 51 25.87 -18.77 22.87
CA GLU A 51 24.54 -19.27 22.48
C GLU A 51 24.59 -20.44 21.48
N PHE A 52 25.75 -20.72 20.90
CA PHE A 52 25.97 -21.89 20.04
C PHE A 52 26.48 -23.11 20.82
N ASP A 53 26.81 -22.96 22.11
CA ASP A 53 27.29 -24.07 22.94
C ASP A 53 26.24 -25.17 23.07
N GLY A 54 26.60 -26.38 22.66
CA GLY A 54 25.74 -27.57 22.73
C GLY A 54 24.77 -27.73 21.55
N MET A 55 24.80 -26.85 20.55
CA MET A 55 24.10 -27.06 19.28
C MET A 55 24.78 -28.17 18.46
N THR A 56 23.99 -28.94 17.73
CA THR A 56 24.51 -29.90 16.74
C THR A 56 25.11 -29.17 15.54
N GLU A 57 26.01 -29.83 14.81
CA GLU A 57 26.65 -29.26 13.61
C GLU A 57 25.64 -28.81 12.55
N ALA A 58 24.51 -29.52 12.44
CA ALA A 58 23.40 -29.15 11.57
C ALA A 58 22.64 -27.89 12.04
N GLU A 59 22.56 -27.66 13.35
CA GLU A 59 21.94 -26.48 13.96
C GLU A 59 22.87 -25.27 13.84
N LEU A 60 24.18 -25.43 14.05
CA LEU A 60 25.21 -24.39 13.87
C LEU A 60 25.23 -23.83 12.44
N ILE A 61 25.00 -24.67 11.42
CA ILE A 61 24.93 -24.23 10.01
C ILE A 61 23.72 -23.31 9.75
N GLN A 62 22.66 -23.40 10.56
CA GLN A 62 21.44 -22.61 10.43
C GLN A 62 21.31 -21.49 11.47
N ALA A 63 22.11 -21.53 12.53
CA ALA A 63 22.08 -20.54 13.60
C ALA A 63 22.62 -19.19 13.10
N THR A 64 21.94 -18.12 13.48
CA THR A 64 22.38 -16.74 13.22
C THR A 64 22.67 -16.10 14.58
N PRO A 65 23.84 -15.48 14.78
CA PRO A 65 24.20 -14.92 16.07
C PRO A 65 23.29 -13.75 16.44
N SER A 66 22.97 -13.64 17.72
CA SER A 66 22.21 -12.54 18.27
C SER A 66 22.97 -11.23 18.16
N GLY A 67 22.24 -10.11 18.10
CA GLY A 67 22.86 -8.79 18.13
C GLY A 67 23.71 -8.57 19.40
N GLN A 68 23.35 -9.22 20.51
CA GLN A 68 24.13 -9.16 21.75
C GLN A 68 25.47 -9.86 21.65
N CYS A 69 25.54 -11.04 21.01
CA CYS A 69 26.82 -11.71 20.80
C CYS A 69 27.74 -10.86 19.91
N LEU A 70 27.24 -10.42 18.75
CA LEU A 70 27.99 -9.57 17.83
C LEU A 70 28.42 -8.25 18.48
N GLY A 71 27.57 -7.68 19.33
CA GLY A 71 27.84 -6.45 20.07
C GLY A 71 28.86 -6.59 21.20
N ASN A 72 29.23 -7.83 21.56
CA ASN A 72 30.21 -8.13 22.60
C ASN A 72 31.54 -8.68 22.06
N ASP A 73 31.56 -9.14 20.81
CA ASP A 73 32.75 -9.71 20.17
C ASP A 73 33.75 -8.63 19.75
N THR A 74 34.98 -8.71 20.27
CA THR A 74 36.02 -7.73 19.97
C THR A 74 36.44 -7.75 18.51
N SER A 75 36.56 -8.94 17.91
CA SER A 75 37.05 -9.11 16.53
C SER A 75 36.10 -8.51 15.51
N TYR A 76 34.80 -8.70 15.70
CA TYR A 76 33.74 -8.15 14.86
C TYR A 76 33.71 -6.62 14.97
N LEU A 77 33.65 -6.09 16.20
CA LEU A 77 33.62 -4.65 16.43
C LEU A 77 34.87 -3.93 15.90
N SER A 78 36.07 -4.44 16.19
CA SER A 78 37.31 -3.83 15.73
C SER A 78 37.45 -3.85 14.20
N THR A 79 37.07 -4.97 13.55
CA THR A 79 37.12 -5.13 12.09
C THR A 79 36.19 -4.14 11.39
N VAL A 80 34.94 -4.02 11.86
CA VAL A 80 33.99 -3.05 11.26
C VAL A 80 34.43 -1.62 11.53
N ALA A 81 34.85 -1.28 12.76
CA ALA A 81 35.33 0.06 13.10
C ALA A 81 36.52 0.47 12.23
N TRP A 82 37.48 -0.43 12.02
CA TRP A 82 38.62 -0.19 11.14
C TRP A 82 38.19 0.07 9.70
N CYS A 83 37.28 -0.75 9.15
CA CYS A 83 36.74 -0.56 7.81
C CYS A 83 36.07 0.81 7.68
N ILE A 84 35.22 1.21 8.64
CA ILE A 84 34.54 2.50 8.62
C ILE A 84 35.56 3.63 8.65
N ASN A 85 36.55 3.56 9.53
CA ASN A 85 37.59 4.58 9.66
C ASN A 85 38.33 4.83 8.34
N HIS A 86 38.61 3.77 7.58
CA HIS A 86 39.33 3.87 6.30
C HIS A 86 38.44 4.19 5.10
N ARG A 87 37.16 3.77 5.11
CA ARG A 87 36.26 3.89 3.95
C ARG A 87 35.27 5.05 4.03
N CYS A 88 35.10 5.65 5.21
CA CYS A 88 34.15 6.73 5.46
C CYS A 88 34.82 8.08 5.75
N GLU A 89 36.01 8.35 5.20
CA GLU A 89 36.79 9.58 5.47
C GLU A 89 36.01 10.88 5.23
N SER A 90 35.11 10.91 4.24
CA SER A 90 34.30 12.08 3.90
C SER A 90 33.07 12.30 4.79
N VAL A 91 32.85 11.44 5.79
CA VAL A 91 31.67 11.48 6.66
C VAL A 91 32.05 12.07 8.03
N GLU A 92 31.27 13.04 8.49
CA GLU A 92 31.46 13.64 9.82
C GLU A 92 31.36 12.58 10.93
N LEU A 93 32.28 12.63 11.89
CA LEU A 93 32.41 11.63 12.97
C LEU A 93 31.10 11.39 13.73
N TRP A 94 30.37 12.45 14.08
CA TRP A 94 29.10 12.32 14.82
C TRP A 94 28.04 11.49 14.07
N LYS A 95 28.07 11.46 12.72
CA LYS A 95 27.17 10.62 11.92
C LYS A 95 27.56 9.15 12.00
N ILE A 96 28.86 8.87 12.10
CA ILE A 96 29.40 7.53 12.29
C ILE A 96 29.07 7.03 13.69
N GLU A 97 29.30 7.84 14.72
CA GLU A 97 28.97 7.50 16.11
C GLU A 97 27.48 7.24 16.28
N LYS A 98 26.62 8.10 15.68
CA LYS A 98 25.18 7.85 15.66
C LYS A 98 24.82 6.53 14.98
N PHE A 99 25.46 6.19 13.86
CA PHE A 99 25.25 4.90 13.20
C PHE A 99 25.69 3.74 14.10
N TRP A 100 26.87 3.85 14.72
CA TRP A 100 27.43 2.86 15.63
C TRP A 100 26.47 2.54 16.77
N ASP A 101 25.99 3.56 17.48
CA ASP A 101 25.19 3.36 18.68
C ASP A 101 23.73 2.98 18.40
N THR A 102 23.17 3.36 17.24
CA THR A 102 21.71 3.23 17.00
C THR A 102 21.31 2.35 15.82
N LYS A 103 22.24 2.02 14.92
CA LYS A 103 21.92 1.36 13.63
C LYS A 103 22.79 0.16 13.29
N PHE A 104 23.93 0.00 13.94
CA PHE A 104 24.93 -0.99 13.58
C PHE A 104 24.43 -2.44 13.71
N LEU A 105 23.79 -2.79 14.84
CA LEU A 105 23.31 -4.16 15.13
C LEU A 105 21.80 -4.28 15.37
N ALA A 106 21.02 -3.24 15.08
CA ALA A 106 19.57 -3.33 15.27
C ALA A 106 19.01 -4.45 14.37
N GLY A 107 18.39 -5.49 14.92
CA GLY A 107 17.56 -6.47 14.21
C GLY A 107 16.08 -6.22 14.47
N PRO A 108 15.14 -6.93 13.80
CA PRO A 108 13.71 -6.85 14.12
C PRO A 108 13.35 -7.37 15.52
N ASN A 109 14.21 -8.22 16.11
CA ASN A 109 14.01 -8.87 17.41
C ASN A 109 15.10 -8.55 18.43
N ASP A 110 16.10 -7.76 18.06
CA ASP A 110 17.15 -7.34 18.97
C ASP A 110 16.70 -6.04 19.64
N GLY A 111 16.58 -6.03 20.97
CA GLY A 111 16.31 -4.81 21.73
C GLY A 111 17.44 -3.77 21.61
N ASP A 112 17.51 -2.82 22.54
CA ASP A 112 18.65 -1.89 22.63
C ASP A 112 19.93 -2.68 22.97
N VAL A 113 20.62 -3.19 21.95
CA VAL A 113 21.92 -3.86 22.07
C VAL A 113 22.94 -2.83 22.51
N VAL A 114 23.49 -3.01 23.71
CA VAL A 114 24.60 -2.20 24.21
C VAL A 114 25.90 -2.78 23.65
N LEU A 115 26.59 -2.00 22.83
CA LEU A 115 27.89 -2.38 22.28
C LEU A 115 28.95 -2.33 23.39
N ARG A 116 29.84 -3.32 23.40
CA ARG A 116 30.96 -3.40 24.36
C ARG A 116 31.91 -2.21 24.26
N TYR A 117 32.10 -1.69 23.05
CA TYR A 117 33.00 -0.58 22.78
C TYR A 117 32.25 0.54 22.07
N THR A 118 32.55 1.78 22.47
CA THR A 118 32.28 2.95 21.65
C THR A 118 33.08 2.87 20.35
N TYR A 119 32.66 3.63 19.33
CA TYR A 119 33.37 3.65 18.04
C TYR A 119 34.87 3.98 18.19
N GLN A 120 35.20 4.92 19.08
CA GLN A 120 36.59 5.32 19.34
C GLN A 120 37.41 4.20 20.01
N GLU A 121 36.83 3.51 20.99
CA GLU A 121 37.48 2.39 21.65
C GLU A 121 37.69 1.22 20.68
N ALA A 122 36.71 0.94 19.82
CA ALA A 122 36.81 -0.10 18.80
C ALA A 122 37.94 0.18 17.79
N ILE A 123 38.13 1.44 17.38
CA ILE A 123 39.29 1.84 16.55
C ILE A 123 40.61 1.63 17.31
N GLN A 124 40.66 1.97 18.60
CA GLN A 124 41.87 1.76 19.40
C GLN A 124 42.23 0.27 19.48
N GLN A 125 41.24 -0.61 19.66
CA GLN A 125 41.45 -2.06 19.61
C GLN A 125 41.97 -2.51 18.24
N ALA A 126 41.41 -1.97 17.15
CA ALA A 126 41.87 -2.30 15.82
C ALA A 126 43.34 -1.88 15.57
N ASN A 127 43.73 -0.68 16.02
CA ASN A 127 45.09 -0.16 15.87
C ASN A 127 46.15 -0.90 16.70
N GLN A 128 45.74 -1.62 17.74
CA GLN A 128 46.64 -2.46 18.53
C GLN A 128 46.98 -3.79 17.83
N THR A 129 46.23 -4.17 16.79
CA THR A 129 46.47 -5.40 16.03
C THR A 129 47.61 -5.19 15.04
N LYS A 130 48.74 -5.92 15.21
CA LYS A 130 49.95 -5.74 14.40
C LYS A 130 49.92 -6.42 13.02
N ASP A 131 49.23 -7.56 12.90
CA ASP A 131 49.22 -8.39 11.68
C ASP A 131 47.79 -8.66 11.22
N MET A 132 47.19 -7.67 10.55
CA MET A 132 45.80 -7.76 10.08
C MET A 132 45.73 -8.53 8.76
N THR A 133 44.96 -9.62 8.71
CA THR A 133 44.74 -10.39 7.48
C THR A 133 43.61 -9.81 6.64
N SER A 134 43.68 -10.01 5.33
CA SER A 134 42.65 -9.57 4.39
C SER A 134 41.43 -10.48 4.48
N LEU A 135 40.27 -9.91 4.78
CA LEU A 135 38.99 -10.59 4.69
C LEU A 135 38.53 -10.65 3.24
N THR A 136 38.25 -11.87 2.77
CA THR A 136 37.79 -12.19 1.43
C THR A 136 36.41 -12.84 1.47
N LYS A 137 35.77 -13.00 0.31
CA LYS A 137 34.43 -13.61 0.19
C LYS A 137 34.36 -15.07 0.66
N ASN A 138 35.49 -15.78 0.72
CA ASN A 138 35.53 -17.19 1.11
C ASN A 138 35.65 -17.39 2.63
N ASP A 139 35.95 -16.32 3.36
CA ASP A 139 36.13 -16.38 4.80
C ASP A 139 34.76 -16.39 5.49
N VAL A 140 34.53 -17.43 6.28
CA VAL A 140 33.23 -17.68 6.91
C VAL A 140 33.23 -17.26 8.38
N SER A 141 34.40 -17.18 9.04
CA SER A 141 34.54 -16.81 10.45
C SER A 141 35.64 -15.77 10.67
N LEU A 142 35.58 -15.08 11.80
CA LEU A 142 36.62 -14.12 12.22
C LEU A 142 37.60 -14.80 13.19
N ASN A 143 38.90 -14.77 12.86
CA ASN A 143 39.97 -15.27 13.75
C ASN A 143 40.68 -14.15 14.54
N GLY A 144 40.20 -12.91 14.40
CA GLY A 144 40.78 -11.70 14.96
C GLY A 144 40.33 -10.45 14.19
N THR A 145 40.90 -9.29 14.52
CA THR A 145 40.68 -8.08 13.72
C THR A 145 41.25 -8.30 12.31
N MET A 146 40.43 -8.07 11.28
CA MET A 146 40.79 -8.20 9.88
C MET A 146 40.47 -6.94 9.08
N PHE A 147 41.10 -6.74 7.93
CA PHE A 147 40.76 -5.63 7.05
C PHE A 147 39.90 -6.11 5.89
N VAL A 148 38.85 -5.36 5.56
CA VAL A 148 37.93 -5.69 4.48
C VAL A 148 38.57 -5.34 3.13
N SER A 149 38.77 -6.35 2.28
CA SER A 149 39.34 -6.19 0.93
C SER A 149 38.51 -5.22 0.06
N ASP A 150 39.16 -4.57 -0.91
CA ASP A 150 38.52 -3.62 -1.84
C ASP A 150 37.34 -4.26 -2.58
N ASP A 151 37.51 -5.48 -3.09
CA ASP A 151 36.49 -6.20 -3.85
C ASP A 151 35.26 -6.50 -3.00
N LEU A 152 35.47 -6.95 -1.75
CA LEU A 152 34.40 -7.26 -0.82
C LEU A 152 33.64 -5.97 -0.43
N TYR A 153 34.37 -4.91 -0.05
CA TYR A 153 33.77 -3.62 0.27
C TYR A 153 32.96 -3.05 -0.90
N THR A 154 33.50 -3.05 -2.11
CA THR A 154 32.85 -2.50 -3.31
C THR A 154 31.56 -3.25 -3.66
N GLY A 155 31.57 -4.58 -3.51
CA GLY A 155 30.39 -5.41 -3.69
C GLY A 155 29.27 -5.04 -2.70
N HIS A 156 29.60 -4.89 -1.42
CA HIS A 156 28.63 -4.51 -0.39
C HIS A 156 28.19 -3.05 -0.49
N LEU A 157 29.08 -2.12 -0.87
CA LEU A 157 28.72 -0.73 -1.12
C LEU A 157 27.72 -0.62 -2.26
N THR A 158 27.96 -1.32 -3.37
CA THR A 158 27.05 -1.36 -4.51
C THR A 158 25.69 -1.93 -4.11
N MET A 159 25.67 -2.98 -3.28
CA MET A 159 24.44 -3.55 -2.72
C MET A 159 23.67 -2.51 -1.88
N VAL A 160 24.34 -1.81 -0.97
CA VAL A 160 23.71 -0.78 -0.12
C VAL A 160 23.15 0.37 -0.96
N LEU A 161 23.91 0.88 -1.92
CA LEU A 161 23.45 1.94 -2.83
C LEU A 161 22.24 1.48 -3.67
N THR A 162 22.23 0.20 -4.05
CA THR A 162 21.10 -0.43 -4.74
C THR A 162 19.87 -0.52 -3.86
N ASP A 163 20.01 -0.92 -2.59
CA ASP A 163 18.91 -1.00 -1.63
C ASP A 163 18.34 0.39 -1.29
N ILE A 164 19.18 1.43 -1.25
CA ILE A 164 18.74 2.83 -1.17
C ILE A 164 17.90 3.18 -2.41
N LYS A 165 18.43 2.95 -3.61
CA LYS A 165 17.72 3.23 -4.87
C LYS A 165 16.40 2.47 -4.95
N GLN A 166 16.39 1.20 -4.57
CA GLN A 166 15.19 0.38 -4.56
C GLN A 166 14.17 0.89 -3.55
N SER A 167 14.60 1.28 -2.35
CA SER A 167 13.75 1.88 -1.32
C SER A 167 13.12 3.18 -1.81
N THR A 168 13.90 4.08 -2.41
CA THR A 168 13.37 5.30 -3.03
C THR A 168 12.39 5.00 -4.15
N ASN A 169 12.73 4.05 -5.01
CA ASN A 169 11.81 3.61 -6.05
C ASN A 169 10.53 3.09 -5.39
N ASN A 170 10.61 2.29 -4.30
CA ASN A 170 9.48 1.70 -3.53
C ASN A 170 8.50 2.75 -3.01
N SER A 171 8.92 4.00 -2.89
CA SER A 171 8.02 5.13 -2.65
C SER A 171 7.60 5.84 -3.94
N LYS A 172 8.53 6.09 -4.87
CA LYS A 172 8.29 6.83 -6.13
C LYS A 172 7.17 6.22 -6.98
N TYR A 173 7.22 4.92 -7.26
CA TYR A 173 6.27 4.29 -8.19
C TYR A 173 4.86 4.14 -7.61
N PRO A 174 4.67 3.70 -6.35
CA PRO A 174 3.34 3.71 -5.75
C PRO A 174 2.75 5.12 -5.63
N LEU A 175 3.57 6.15 -5.32
CA LEU A 175 3.15 7.56 -5.40
C LEU A 175 2.70 7.95 -6.80
N MET A 176 3.43 7.57 -7.83
CA MET A 176 3.07 7.84 -9.22
C MET A 176 1.71 7.21 -9.57
N VAL A 177 1.47 5.93 -9.21
CA VAL A 177 0.17 5.27 -9.42
C VAL A 177 -0.95 6.00 -8.69
N PHE A 178 -0.76 6.27 -7.38
CA PHE A 178 -1.76 6.94 -6.57
C PHE A 178 -2.11 8.33 -7.10
N LEU A 179 -1.09 9.20 -7.26
CA LEU A 179 -1.29 10.58 -7.67
C LEU A 179 -1.85 10.68 -9.08
N SER A 180 -1.37 9.85 -10.02
CA SER A 180 -1.88 9.90 -11.39
C SER A 180 -3.35 9.46 -11.47
N CYS A 181 -3.74 8.41 -10.75
CA CYS A 181 -5.14 7.98 -10.68
C CYS A 181 -6.06 9.04 -10.05
N VAL A 182 -5.54 9.90 -9.16
CA VAL A 182 -6.32 11.01 -8.57
C VAL A 182 -6.33 12.25 -9.48
N ILE A 183 -5.17 12.69 -9.96
CA ILE A 183 -4.98 13.95 -10.67
C ILE A 183 -5.54 13.88 -12.10
N ILE A 184 -5.35 12.77 -12.81
CA ILE A 184 -5.78 12.65 -14.22
C ILE A 184 -7.30 12.82 -14.36
N PRO A 185 -8.16 12.13 -13.56
CA PRO A 185 -9.60 12.38 -13.58
C PRO A 185 -9.97 13.83 -13.30
N ILE A 186 -9.29 14.50 -12.35
CA ILE A 186 -9.53 15.92 -12.02
C ILE A 186 -9.18 16.80 -13.23
N GLY A 187 -7.98 16.62 -13.79
CA GLY A 187 -7.50 17.38 -14.94
C GLY A 187 -8.41 17.26 -16.15
N PHE A 188 -8.77 16.02 -16.55
CA PHE A 188 -9.71 15.79 -17.65
C PHE A 188 -11.09 16.39 -17.36
N SER A 189 -11.54 16.34 -16.12
CA SER A 189 -12.83 16.92 -15.74
C SER A 189 -12.82 18.44 -15.77
N PHE A 190 -11.67 19.10 -15.57
CA PHE A 190 -11.55 20.55 -15.69
C PHE A 190 -11.49 21.04 -17.13
N LEU A 191 -11.19 20.17 -18.12
CA LEU A 191 -11.32 20.53 -19.53
C LEU A 191 -12.75 20.94 -19.92
N ARG A 192 -13.77 20.54 -19.14
CA ARG A 192 -15.15 20.98 -19.34
C ARG A 192 -15.36 22.48 -19.11
N LEU A 193 -14.45 23.12 -18.36
CA LEU A 193 -14.47 24.54 -18.03
C LEU A 193 -13.82 25.40 -19.12
N LEU A 194 -13.05 24.77 -20.02
CA LEU A 194 -12.46 25.48 -21.15
C LEU A 194 -13.55 25.84 -22.18
N PRO A 195 -13.47 27.03 -22.82
CA PRO A 195 -14.50 27.55 -23.71
C PRO A 195 -14.46 26.89 -25.10
N PHE A 196 -14.49 25.57 -25.17
CA PHE A 196 -14.54 24.85 -26.44
C PHE A 196 -15.92 25.03 -27.13
N PRO A 197 -15.97 25.15 -28.47
CA PRO A 197 -17.23 25.17 -29.20
C PRO A 197 -18.10 23.95 -28.87
N THR A 198 -19.39 24.19 -28.58
CA THR A 198 -20.33 23.13 -28.17
C THR A 198 -20.41 21.98 -29.16
N LYS A 199 -20.32 22.28 -30.47
CA LYS A 199 -20.29 21.28 -31.55
C LYS A 199 -19.05 20.39 -31.52
N LEU A 200 -17.88 20.95 -31.20
CA LEU A 200 -16.63 20.18 -31.10
C LEU A 200 -16.69 19.27 -29.88
N ARG A 201 -17.12 19.82 -28.74
CA ARG A 201 -17.32 19.06 -27.51
C ARG A 201 -18.31 17.91 -27.71
N SER A 202 -19.49 18.18 -28.27
CA SER A 202 -20.50 17.14 -28.46
C SER A 202 -20.03 16.02 -29.40
N LYS A 203 -19.33 16.37 -30.50
CA LYS A 203 -18.72 15.37 -31.38
C LYS A 203 -17.67 14.53 -30.64
N PHE A 204 -16.79 15.17 -29.87
CA PHE A 204 -15.77 14.44 -29.10
C PHE A 204 -16.41 13.43 -28.14
N TYR A 205 -17.41 13.85 -27.35
CA TYR A 205 -18.12 12.95 -26.43
C TYR A 205 -18.84 11.82 -27.18
N ALA A 206 -19.53 12.15 -28.27
CA ALA A 206 -20.29 11.19 -29.07
C ALA A 206 -19.44 10.15 -29.81
N TYR A 207 -18.18 10.44 -30.15
CA TYR A 207 -17.30 9.50 -30.86
C TYR A 207 -16.26 8.82 -29.95
N VAL A 208 -15.77 9.52 -28.91
CA VAL A 208 -14.60 9.08 -28.13
C VAL A 208 -14.96 8.66 -26.70
N ILE A 209 -15.94 9.30 -26.05
CA ILE A 209 -16.17 9.10 -24.61
C ILE A 209 -17.36 8.19 -24.33
N ASP A 210 -18.54 8.53 -24.87
CA ASP A 210 -19.82 7.92 -24.51
C ASP A 210 -20.11 6.57 -25.18
N PRO A 211 -19.66 6.28 -26.43
CA PRO A 211 -19.97 5.01 -27.06
C PRO A 211 -19.45 3.81 -26.25
N PRO A 212 -20.15 2.66 -26.29
CA PRO A 212 -19.61 1.41 -25.76
C PRO A 212 -18.34 1.01 -26.53
N ILE A 213 -17.40 0.36 -25.84
CA ILE A 213 -16.22 -0.21 -26.50
C ILE A 213 -16.59 -1.38 -27.44
N PHE A 214 -17.55 -2.23 -27.02
CA PHE A 214 -18.04 -3.36 -27.78
C PHE A 214 -19.57 -3.35 -27.85
N GLY A 215 -20.13 -3.72 -29.00
CA GLY A 215 -21.57 -3.84 -29.19
C GLY A 215 -22.30 -2.49 -29.21
N LYS A 216 -23.62 -2.55 -28.97
CA LYS A 216 -24.53 -1.38 -29.07
C LYS A 216 -25.01 -0.85 -27.71
N ARG A 217 -24.64 -1.50 -26.61
CA ARG A 217 -25.13 -1.20 -25.24
C ARG A 217 -23.96 -1.15 -24.26
N HIS A 218 -23.89 -0.10 -23.44
CA HIS A 218 -23.05 -0.04 -22.24
C HIS A 218 -23.93 -0.19 -20.99
N SER A 219 -23.35 -0.43 -19.81
CA SER A 219 -24.09 -0.55 -18.54
C SER A 219 -25.12 -1.70 -18.45
N VAL A 220 -25.11 -2.65 -19.40
CA VAL A 220 -25.88 -3.91 -19.35
C VAL A 220 -24.91 -5.06 -19.09
N PRO A 221 -25.25 -6.03 -18.21
CA PRO A 221 -24.39 -7.18 -17.98
C PRO A 221 -24.31 -8.05 -19.24
N VAL A 222 -23.11 -8.23 -19.79
CA VAL A 222 -22.85 -9.13 -20.92
C VAL A 222 -22.37 -10.47 -20.39
N LEU A 223 -23.01 -11.56 -20.84
CA LEU A 223 -22.74 -12.96 -20.45
C LEU A 223 -22.77 -13.23 -18.93
N GLY A 224 -23.38 -12.34 -18.15
CA GLY A 224 -23.38 -12.41 -16.69
C GLY A 224 -21.99 -12.24 -16.05
N LEU A 225 -20.99 -11.77 -16.81
CA LEU A 225 -19.61 -11.59 -16.36
C LEU A 225 -19.32 -10.16 -15.93
N GLY A 226 -19.90 -9.15 -16.60
CA GLY A 226 -19.64 -7.75 -16.26
C GLY A 226 -20.37 -6.75 -17.15
N PHE A 227 -20.24 -5.47 -16.79
CA PHE A 227 -20.78 -4.36 -17.58
C PHE A 227 -19.77 -3.92 -18.64
N VAL A 228 -20.22 -3.70 -19.87
CA VAL A 228 -19.36 -3.14 -20.92
C VAL A 228 -19.09 -1.66 -20.61
N PRO A 229 -17.81 -1.25 -20.49
CA PRO A 229 -17.46 0.15 -20.26
C PRO A 229 -17.69 1.00 -21.51
N THR A 230 -17.86 2.31 -21.31
CA THR A 230 -17.75 3.27 -22.41
C THR A 230 -16.30 3.34 -22.91
N ARG A 231 -16.06 3.87 -24.11
CA ARG A 231 -14.70 4.06 -24.65
C ARG A 231 -13.83 4.92 -23.73
N GLY A 232 -14.39 6.01 -23.17
CA GLY A 232 -13.67 6.84 -22.20
C GLY A 232 -13.31 6.09 -20.92
N GLN A 233 -14.24 5.30 -20.38
CA GLN A 233 -13.97 4.44 -19.21
C GLN A 233 -12.91 3.39 -19.53
N ALA A 234 -12.98 2.75 -20.70
CA ALA A 234 -12.02 1.75 -21.13
C ALA A 234 -10.61 2.32 -21.33
N LEU A 235 -10.49 3.51 -21.92
CA LEU A 235 -9.21 4.23 -22.03
C LEU A 235 -8.57 4.45 -20.65
N PHE A 236 -9.35 4.91 -19.67
CA PHE A 236 -8.83 5.11 -18.32
C PHE A 236 -8.50 3.80 -17.60
N ILE A 237 -9.28 2.73 -17.81
CA ILE A 237 -8.96 1.39 -17.29
C ILE A 237 -7.66 0.86 -17.90
N MET A 238 -7.46 1.00 -19.22
CA MET A 238 -6.21 0.61 -19.88
C MET A 238 -5.02 1.40 -19.32
N TYR A 239 -5.21 2.70 -19.08
CA TYR A 239 -4.21 3.51 -18.40
C TYR A 239 -3.88 3.00 -17.00
N ILE A 240 -4.89 2.69 -16.17
CA ILE A 240 -4.70 2.15 -14.81
C ILE A 240 -3.93 0.82 -14.86
N ILE A 241 -4.25 -0.06 -15.81
CA ILE A 241 -3.52 -1.33 -15.97
C ILE A 241 -2.07 -1.06 -16.38
N ALA A 242 -1.85 -0.21 -17.38
CA ALA A 242 -0.52 0.11 -17.89
C ALA A 242 0.37 0.76 -16.81
N ILE A 243 -0.16 1.74 -16.06
CA ILE A 243 0.62 2.43 -15.02
C ILE A 243 1.00 1.50 -13.87
N ASN A 244 0.13 0.55 -13.50
CA ASN A 244 0.44 -0.46 -12.48
C ASN A 244 1.50 -1.46 -12.96
N ILE A 245 1.42 -1.92 -14.22
CA ILE A 245 2.45 -2.80 -14.81
C ILE A 245 3.80 -2.08 -14.86
N VAL A 246 3.83 -0.84 -15.35
CA VAL A 246 5.05 -0.02 -15.39
C VAL A 246 5.58 0.20 -13.97
N ALA A 247 4.72 0.55 -13.02
CA ALA A 247 5.11 0.72 -11.62
C ALA A 247 5.67 -0.55 -11.01
N CYS A 248 5.16 -1.73 -11.36
CA CYS A 248 5.64 -3.01 -10.85
C CYS A 248 7.02 -3.43 -11.39
N CYS A 249 7.41 -2.97 -12.59
CA CYS A 249 8.58 -3.51 -13.30
C CYS A 249 9.69 -2.48 -13.57
N ALA A 250 9.37 -1.18 -13.60
CA ALA A 250 10.30 -0.14 -14.02
C ALA A 250 11.42 0.14 -12.99
N ASP A 251 12.57 0.59 -13.50
CA ASP A 251 13.81 0.90 -12.76
C ASP A 251 14.18 -0.13 -11.70
N THR A 252 13.96 -1.42 -11.99
CA THR A 252 14.43 -2.51 -11.12
C THR A 252 15.95 -2.61 -11.23
N PRO A 253 16.71 -2.33 -10.15
CA PRO A 253 18.16 -2.31 -10.22
C PRO A 253 18.72 -3.66 -10.66
N HIS A 254 19.69 -3.62 -11.58
CA HIS A 254 20.43 -4.80 -12.01
C HIS A 254 21.68 -4.95 -11.17
N PHE A 255 21.98 -6.19 -10.81
CA PHE A 255 23.08 -6.54 -9.94
C PHE A 255 24.12 -7.37 -10.72
N ASN A 256 25.40 -6.93 -10.76
CA ASN A 256 26.59 -7.73 -11.13
C ASN A 256 27.87 -7.00 -10.64
N PRO A 257 28.78 -7.56 -9.80
CA PRO A 257 28.89 -8.93 -9.24
C PRO A 257 28.44 -9.08 -7.77
N ASN A 258 27.55 -10.05 -7.49
CA ASN A 258 26.86 -10.14 -6.18
C ASN A 258 27.75 -10.89 -5.23
N PRO A 259 28.21 -10.27 -4.12
CA PRO A 259 28.98 -11.01 -3.14
C PRO A 259 28.16 -12.20 -2.59
N ASN A 260 26.82 -12.11 -2.57
CA ASN A 260 25.93 -13.14 -2.04
C ASN A 260 25.15 -13.95 -3.09
N ALA A 261 25.27 -13.69 -4.40
CA ALA A 261 24.56 -14.53 -5.39
C ALA A 261 25.33 -15.83 -5.60
N ARG A 262 24.76 -16.93 -5.12
CA ARG A 262 25.05 -18.27 -5.63
C ARG A 262 24.29 -18.58 -6.94
N GLY A 263 23.59 -17.60 -7.56
CA GLY A 263 22.54 -17.88 -8.54
C GLY A 263 22.25 -16.82 -9.62
N GLY A 264 23.23 -16.05 -10.09
CA GLY A 264 23.13 -15.23 -11.32
C GLY A 264 21.98 -14.20 -11.41
N HIS A 265 21.76 -13.63 -12.61
CA HIS A 265 20.82 -12.52 -12.85
C HIS A 265 19.36 -12.79 -12.43
N LEU A 266 18.91 -14.05 -12.50
CA LEU A 266 17.55 -14.45 -12.13
C LEU A 266 17.33 -14.53 -10.61
N SER A 267 18.37 -14.72 -9.79
CA SER A 267 18.22 -14.72 -8.33
C SER A 267 17.95 -13.33 -7.76
N ASP A 268 18.51 -12.30 -8.39
CA ASP A 268 18.50 -10.94 -7.88
C ASP A 268 17.21 -10.20 -8.23
N GLN A 269 16.65 -10.41 -9.43
CA GLN A 269 15.33 -9.91 -9.80
C GLN A 269 14.21 -10.48 -8.92
N ASN A 270 14.32 -11.76 -8.54
CA ASN A 270 13.40 -12.44 -7.62
C ASN A 270 13.45 -11.90 -6.17
N LYS A 271 14.32 -10.93 -5.85
CA LYS A 271 14.34 -10.24 -4.55
C LYS A 271 13.55 -8.94 -4.59
N TYR A 272 13.75 -8.14 -5.62
CA TYR A 272 13.29 -6.75 -5.64
C TYR A 272 11.90 -6.56 -6.26
N ILE A 273 11.55 -7.36 -7.26
CA ILE A 273 10.24 -7.30 -7.94
C ILE A 273 9.09 -7.65 -6.98
N PRO A 274 9.17 -8.70 -6.13
CA PRO A 274 8.06 -9.02 -5.22
C PRO A 274 7.80 -7.88 -4.23
N GLY A 275 8.85 -7.29 -3.64
CA GLY A 275 8.72 -6.13 -2.75
C GLY A 275 8.07 -4.94 -3.46
N ARG A 276 8.42 -4.70 -4.72
CA ARG A 276 7.82 -3.67 -5.58
C ARG A 276 6.32 -3.89 -5.79
N ILE A 277 5.93 -5.11 -6.17
CA ILE A 277 4.53 -5.48 -6.42
C ILE A 277 3.69 -5.29 -5.15
N GLY A 278 4.21 -5.70 -3.99
CA GLY A 278 3.54 -5.49 -2.70
C GLY A 278 3.32 -4.01 -2.39
N ALA A 279 4.32 -3.16 -2.65
CA ALA A 279 4.24 -1.71 -2.46
C ALA A 279 3.16 -1.06 -3.33
N VAL A 280 3.09 -1.44 -4.61
CA VAL A 280 2.08 -0.94 -5.55
C VAL A 280 0.68 -1.41 -5.16
N SER A 281 0.54 -2.68 -4.75
CA SER A 281 -0.72 -3.21 -4.21
C SER A 281 -1.23 -2.37 -3.04
N LEU A 282 -0.36 -2.03 -2.08
CA LEU A 282 -0.73 -1.20 -0.94
C LEU A 282 -1.19 0.21 -1.36
N ALA A 283 -0.55 0.83 -2.34
CA ALA A 283 -0.99 2.14 -2.84
C ALA A 283 -2.31 2.11 -3.62
N ASN A 284 -2.70 0.96 -4.17
CA ASN A 284 -4.01 0.76 -4.77
C ASN A 284 -5.15 0.68 -3.72
N VAL A 285 -4.83 0.38 -2.45
CA VAL A 285 -5.82 0.30 -1.35
C VAL A 285 -6.51 1.65 -1.05
N PRO A 286 -5.82 2.78 -0.86
CA PRO A 286 -6.52 4.04 -0.69
C PRO A 286 -7.29 4.47 -1.94
N LEU A 287 -6.82 4.13 -3.15
CA LEU A 287 -7.57 4.40 -4.39
C LEU A 287 -8.88 3.62 -4.45
N LEU A 288 -8.88 2.32 -4.16
CA LEU A 288 -10.10 1.52 -4.21
C LEU A 288 -11.14 2.02 -3.19
N ILE A 289 -10.72 2.49 -2.01
CA ILE A 289 -11.64 3.08 -1.03
C ILE A 289 -12.16 4.43 -1.55
N LEU A 290 -11.28 5.27 -2.10
CA LEU A 290 -11.64 6.58 -2.63
C LEU A 290 -12.71 6.48 -3.72
N TYR A 291 -12.61 5.50 -4.63
CA TYR A 291 -13.60 5.23 -5.66
C TYR A 291 -14.85 4.49 -5.15
N ALA A 292 -14.81 3.85 -3.99
CA ALA A 292 -16.01 3.29 -3.36
C ALA A 292 -16.86 4.34 -2.61
N GLY A 293 -16.24 5.47 -2.24
CA GLY A 293 -16.86 6.53 -1.45
C GLY A 293 -18.00 7.25 -2.17
N ARG A 294 -19.11 7.49 -1.46
CA ARG A 294 -20.25 8.30 -1.95
C ARG A 294 -20.11 9.77 -1.57
N ASN A 295 -19.33 10.06 -0.53
CA ASN A 295 -19.02 11.41 -0.04
C ASN A 295 -17.57 11.78 -0.38
N SER A 296 -17.08 11.34 -1.54
CA SER A 296 -15.72 11.58 -2.01
C SER A 296 -15.58 12.97 -2.64
N LEU A 297 -14.52 13.72 -2.27
CA LEU A 297 -14.16 14.97 -2.94
C LEU A 297 -13.90 14.77 -4.42
N LEU A 298 -13.32 13.62 -4.79
CA LEU A 298 -13.04 13.31 -6.19
C LEU A 298 -14.34 13.24 -6.99
N LEU A 299 -15.42 12.72 -6.41
CA LEU A 299 -16.74 12.70 -7.06
C LEU A 299 -17.26 14.12 -7.33
N TRP A 300 -17.02 15.06 -6.40
CA TRP A 300 -17.46 16.46 -6.53
C TRP A 300 -16.62 17.22 -7.57
N LEU A 301 -15.30 17.05 -7.54
CA LEU A 301 -14.38 17.73 -8.46
C LEU A 301 -14.54 17.24 -9.91
N THR A 302 -14.69 15.92 -10.08
CA THR A 302 -14.78 15.32 -11.42
C THR A 302 -16.16 15.44 -12.05
N ASN A 303 -17.23 15.49 -11.24
CA ASN A 303 -18.62 15.38 -11.71
C ASN A 303 -18.86 14.12 -12.54
N TRP A 304 -18.09 13.05 -12.28
CA TRP A 304 -18.34 11.74 -12.85
C TRP A 304 -19.47 11.05 -12.10
N SER A 305 -20.12 10.10 -12.74
CA SER A 305 -21.17 9.31 -12.08
C SER A 305 -20.56 8.39 -11.02
N HIS A 306 -21.28 8.17 -9.92
CA HIS A 306 -20.89 7.17 -8.92
C HIS A 306 -20.81 5.76 -9.53
N SER A 307 -21.58 5.47 -10.57
CA SER A 307 -21.46 4.20 -11.32
C SER A 307 -20.09 4.03 -12.00
N THR A 308 -19.50 5.11 -12.51
CA THR A 308 -18.14 5.12 -13.07
C THR A 308 -17.12 4.85 -11.97
N PHE A 309 -17.28 5.49 -10.81
CA PHE A 309 -16.40 5.27 -9.66
C PHE A 309 -16.45 3.81 -9.17
N LEU A 310 -17.64 3.22 -9.06
CA LEU A 310 -17.77 1.80 -8.74
C LEU A 310 -17.17 0.87 -9.79
N LEU A 311 -17.15 1.27 -11.08
CA LEU A 311 -16.42 0.54 -12.12
C LEU A 311 -14.92 0.56 -11.84
N LEU A 312 -14.36 1.72 -11.51
CA LEU A 312 -12.94 1.88 -11.20
C LEU A 312 -12.55 1.16 -9.91
N HIS A 313 -13.38 1.22 -8.87
CA HIS A 313 -13.20 0.44 -7.63
C HIS A 313 -13.04 -1.05 -7.92
N ARG A 314 -13.86 -1.62 -8.83
CA ARG A 314 -13.74 -3.04 -9.20
C ARG A 314 -12.43 -3.33 -9.91
N TRP A 315 -12.06 -2.52 -10.90
CA TRP A 315 -10.82 -2.74 -11.66
C TRP A 315 -9.57 -2.60 -10.78
N ILE A 316 -9.49 -1.54 -9.98
CA ILE A 316 -8.37 -1.32 -9.06
C ILE A 316 -8.36 -2.37 -7.96
N GLY A 317 -9.52 -2.77 -7.43
CA GLY A 317 -9.62 -3.87 -6.47
C GLY A 317 -9.13 -5.20 -7.04
N THR A 318 -9.43 -5.49 -8.30
CA THR A 318 -8.89 -6.68 -9.00
C THR A 318 -7.39 -6.59 -9.21
N ILE A 319 -6.87 -5.43 -9.65
CA ILE A 319 -5.42 -5.22 -9.83
C ILE A 319 -4.69 -5.38 -8.50
N CYS A 320 -5.16 -4.70 -7.45
CA CYS A 320 -4.62 -4.79 -6.09
C CYS A 320 -4.58 -6.24 -5.60
N ALA A 321 -5.66 -7.01 -5.77
CA ALA A 321 -5.68 -8.41 -5.36
C ALA A 321 -4.72 -9.28 -6.18
N ILE A 322 -4.64 -9.08 -7.50
CA ILE A 322 -3.69 -9.81 -8.35
C ILE A 322 -2.25 -9.50 -7.94
N GLU A 323 -1.92 -8.23 -7.68
CA GLU A 323 -0.61 -7.81 -7.19
C GLU A 323 -0.28 -8.43 -5.84
N GLY A 324 -1.19 -8.35 -4.86
CA GLY A 324 -1.01 -8.99 -3.55
C GLY A 324 -0.81 -10.51 -3.65
N ILE A 325 -1.59 -11.20 -4.48
CA ILE A 325 -1.44 -12.64 -4.72
C ILE A 325 -0.10 -12.93 -5.41
N ALA A 326 0.29 -12.15 -6.43
CA ALA A 326 1.55 -12.33 -7.13
C ALA A 326 2.75 -12.12 -6.20
N HIS A 327 2.72 -11.09 -5.34
CA HIS A 327 3.70 -10.87 -4.29
C HIS A 327 3.89 -12.13 -3.44
N SER A 328 2.79 -12.68 -2.92
CA SER A 328 2.79 -13.87 -2.06
C SER A 328 3.30 -15.13 -2.78
N LEU A 329 2.88 -15.35 -4.04
CA LEU A 329 3.30 -16.50 -4.84
C LEU A 329 4.79 -16.47 -5.20
N ILE A 330 5.35 -15.29 -5.50
CA ILE A 330 6.78 -15.19 -5.81
C ILE A 330 7.62 -15.43 -4.55
N TRP A 331 7.22 -14.85 -3.40
CA TRP A 331 7.89 -15.12 -2.12
C TRP A 331 7.81 -16.60 -1.71
N LEU A 332 6.63 -17.22 -1.85
CA LEU A 332 6.46 -18.66 -1.60
C LEU A 332 7.40 -19.49 -2.48
N THR A 333 7.42 -19.23 -3.79
CA THR A 333 8.27 -19.95 -4.73
C THR A 333 9.75 -19.79 -4.38
N ARG A 334 10.16 -18.58 -3.98
CA ARG A 334 11.53 -18.30 -3.54
C ARG A 334 11.89 -19.09 -2.28
N CYS A 335 11.03 -19.07 -1.26
CA CYS A 335 11.26 -19.81 -0.01
C CYS A 335 11.32 -21.32 -0.22
N VAL A 336 10.47 -21.88 -1.09
CA VAL A 336 10.51 -23.30 -1.46
C VAL A 336 11.84 -23.65 -2.15
N ARG A 337 12.27 -22.84 -3.13
CA ARG A 337 13.54 -23.07 -3.85
C ARG A 337 14.77 -22.98 -2.95
N MET A 338 14.72 -22.14 -1.91
CA MET A 338 15.81 -21.99 -0.94
C MET A 338 15.70 -22.97 0.23
N GLY A 339 14.69 -23.83 0.29
CA GLY A 339 14.48 -24.76 1.41
C GLY A 339 14.07 -24.11 2.73
N LEU A 340 13.66 -22.84 2.71
CA LEU A 340 13.38 -22.05 3.92
C LEU A 340 11.90 -22.07 4.35
N LEU A 341 11.02 -22.75 3.61
CA LEU A 341 9.57 -22.66 3.86
C LEU A 341 9.19 -23.06 5.29
N THR A 342 9.76 -24.15 5.82
CA THR A 342 9.43 -24.66 7.16
C THR A 342 9.67 -23.62 8.24
N GLU A 343 10.81 -22.92 8.19
CA GLU A 343 11.16 -21.91 9.19
C GLU A 343 10.40 -20.60 8.95
N GLN A 344 10.33 -20.14 7.70
CA GLN A 344 9.65 -18.89 7.37
C GLN A 344 8.15 -18.96 7.66
N SER A 345 7.51 -20.12 7.47
CA SER A 345 6.07 -20.29 7.66
C SER A 345 5.59 -20.12 9.11
N LYS A 346 6.50 -20.28 10.08
CA LYS A 346 6.22 -20.10 11.52
C LYS A 346 6.28 -18.64 11.95
N LEU A 347 6.87 -17.75 11.14
CA LEU A 347 7.12 -16.36 11.51
C LEU A 347 5.85 -15.51 11.45
N SER A 348 5.73 -14.57 12.38
CA SER A 348 4.53 -13.72 12.55
C SER A 348 4.12 -12.98 11.30
N TYR A 349 5.09 -12.39 10.62
CA TYR A 349 4.83 -11.66 9.39
C TYR A 349 4.31 -12.59 8.27
N TRP A 350 4.74 -13.86 8.25
CA TRP A 350 4.39 -14.80 7.19
C TRP A 350 2.93 -15.22 7.29
N TYR A 351 2.47 -15.71 8.44
CA TYR A 351 1.07 -16.12 8.57
C TYR A 351 0.11 -14.92 8.48
N CYS A 352 0.50 -13.72 8.93
CA CYS A 352 -0.28 -12.49 8.70
C CYS A 352 -0.42 -12.18 7.20
N GLY A 353 0.65 -12.34 6.43
CA GLY A 353 0.63 -12.18 4.97
C GLY A 353 -0.24 -13.22 4.27
N VAL A 354 -0.23 -14.47 4.75
CA VAL A 354 -1.11 -15.55 4.25
C VAL A 354 -2.58 -15.20 4.50
N ILE A 355 -2.93 -14.78 5.73
CA ILE A 355 -4.29 -14.37 6.08
C ILE A 355 -4.77 -13.23 5.17
N ALA A 356 -3.93 -12.21 4.96
CA ALA A 356 -4.26 -11.09 4.07
C ALA A 356 -4.50 -11.56 2.62
N THR A 357 -3.62 -12.42 2.10
CA THR A 357 -3.72 -12.95 0.73
C THR A 357 -4.97 -13.79 0.53
N LEU A 358 -5.31 -14.65 1.49
CA LEU A 358 -6.53 -15.47 1.46
C LEU A 358 -7.78 -14.57 1.51
N ALA A 359 -7.79 -13.55 2.36
CA ALA A 359 -8.88 -12.58 2.41
C ALA A 359 -9.04 -11.82 1.08
N MET A 360 -7.95 -11.36 0.46
CA MET A 360 -7.97 -10.73 -0.86
C MET A 360 -8.47 -11.66 -1.97
N THR A 361 -8.09 -12.94 -1.91
CA THR A 361 -8.58 -13.96 -2.84
C THR A 361 -10.09 -14.20 -2.69
N LEU A 362 -10.58 -14.25 -1.45
CA LEU A 362 -12.01 -14.35 -1.15
C LEU A 362 -12.78 -13.09 -1.58
N LEU A 363 -12.20 -11.89 -1.40
CA LEU A 363 -12.80 -10.63 -1.83
C LEU A 363 -13.10 -10.61 -3.32
N ILE A 364 -12.15 -11.02 -4.17
CA ILE A 364 -12.36 -11.02 -5.63
C ILE A 364 -13.31 -12.12 -6.09
N THR A 365 -13.23 -13.31 -5.49
CA THR A 365 -14.06 -14.46 -5.89
C THR A 365 -15.51 -14.26 -5.48
N LEU A 366 -15.76 -13.79 -4.26
CA LEU A 366 -17.11 -13.50 -3.77
C LEU A 366 -17.71 -12.23 -4.37
N ALA A 367 -16.88 -11.32 -4.90
CA ALA A 367 -17.34 -10.14 -5.64
C ALA A 367 -17.84 -10.43 -7.07
N ASN A 368 -17.87 -11.70 -7.48
CA ASN A 368 -18.43 -12.11 -8.76
C ASN A 368 -19.90 -11.65 -8.92
N LEU A 369 -20.24 -11.16 -10.11
CA LEU A 369 -21.57 -10.62 -10.42
C LEU A 369 -22.71 -11.60 -10.11
N ARG A 370 -22.52 -12.91 -10.34
CA ARG A 370 -23.55 -13.94 -10.09
C ARG A 370 -23.85 -14.08 -8.61
N ILE A 371 -22.80 -14.20 -7.79
CA ILE A 371 -22.91 -14.32 -6.32
C ILE A 371 -23.58 -13.06 -5.74
N ARG A 372 -23.12 -11.89 -6.18
CA ARG A 372 -23.66 -10.60 -5.73
C ARG A 372 -25.13 -10.40 -6.05
N LYS A 373 -25.60 -10.92 -7.18
CA LYS A 373 -27.02 -10.87 -7.56
C LYS A 373 -27.86 -11.87 -6.76
N ALA A 374 -27.32 -13.04 -6.46
CA ALA A 374 -28.02 -14.08 -5.71
C ALA A 374 -28.14 -13.75 -4.22
N ALA A 375 -27.10 -13.17 -3.61
CA ALA A 375 -27.03 -12.91 -2.17
C ALA A 375 -26.35 -11.56 -1.87
N TYR A 376 -26.99 -10.46 -2.26
CA TYR A 376 -26.41 -9.11 -2.16
C TYR A 376 -26.04 -8.72 -0.72
N GLU A 377 -26.91 -8.99 0.26
CA GLU A 377 -26.66 -8.61 1.66
C GLU A 377 -25.49 -9.40 2.27
N ALA A 378 -25.45 -10.72 2.03
CA ALA A 378 -24.34 -11.56 2.47
C ALA A 378 -23.02 -11.14 1.82
N PHE A 379 -23.05 -10.81 0.52
CA PHE A 379 -21.91 -10.23 -0.17
C PHE A 379 -21.44 -8.93 0.49
N LEU A 380 -22.35 -7.98 0.76
CA LEU A 380 -21.97 -6.67 1.28
C LEU A 380 -21.30 -6.77 2.66
N ILE A 381 -21.91 -7.52 3.59
CA ILE A 381 -21.38 -7.71 4.93
C ILE A 381 -20.06 -8.49 4.88
N GLY A 382 -20.03 -9.60 4.13
CA GLY A 382 -18.84 -10.43 3.98
C GLY A 382 -17.68 -9.67 3.34
N HIS A 383 -17.95 -8.83 2.34
CA HIS A 383 -16.93 -8.02 1.68
C HIS A 383 -16.31 -6.99 2.63
N ILE A 384 -17.11 -6.32 3.47
CA ILE A 384 -16.57 -5.38 4.47
C ILE A 384 -15.74 -6.13 5.52
N PHE A 385 -16.24 -7.27 6.02
CA PHE A 385 -15.52 -8.09 7.00
C PHE A 385 -14.19 -8.60 6.46
N LEU A 386 -14.18 -9.16 5.25
CA LEU A 386 -12.95 -9.62 4.59
C LEU A 386 -11.99 -8.47 4.29
N ALA A 387 -12.49 -7.28 3.93
CA ALA A 387 -11.64 -6.10 3.75
C ALA A 387 -10.94 -5.68 5.06
N ILE A 388 -11.64 -5.74 6.19
CA ILE A 388 -11.05 -5.48 7.51
C ILE A 388 -9.97 -6.53 7.84
N ILE A 389 -10.25 -7.81 7.60
CA ILE A 389 -9.24 -8.88 7.80
C ILE A 389 -8.02 -8.65 6.91
N ALA A 390 -8.22 -8.31 5.63
CA ALA A 390 -7.12 -8.03 4.72
C ALA A 390 -6.27 -6.85 5.21
N PHE A 391 -6.89 -5.79 5.75
CA PHE A 391 -6.16 -4.63 6.26
C PHE A 391 -5.38 -4.94 7.53
N ILE A 392 -6.01 -5.63 8.48
CA ILE A 392 -5.35 -6.05 9.72
C ILE A 392 -4.19 -7.01 9.41
N GLY A 393 -4.43 -7.98 8.54
CA GLY A 393 -3.40 -8.93 8.09
C GLY A 393 -2.24 -8.22 7.38
N ALA A 394 -2.52 -7.28 6.48
CA ALA A 394 -1.48 -6.51 5.79
C ALA A 394 -0.71 -5.59 6.75
N TYR A 395 -1.39 -4.96 7.70
CA TYR A 395 -0.77 -4.10 8.72
C TYR A 395 0.22 -4.89 9.57
N TYR A 396 -0.22 -6.01 10.18
CA TYR A 396 0.67 -6.84 10.99
C TYR A 396 1.74 -7.54 10.17
N HIS A 397 1.45 -7.90 8.91
CA HIS A 397 2.47 -8.39 7.99
C HIS A 397 3.62 -7.37 7.85
N LEU A 398 3.32 -6.08 7.65
CA LEU A 398 4.33 -5.04 7.51
C LEU A 398 5.07 -4.74 8.82
N VAL A 399 4.34 -4.67 9.95
CA VAL A 399 4.92 -4.40 11.27
C VAL A 399 5.90 -5.50 11.69
N TYR A 400 5.58 -6.77 11.42
CA TYR A 400 6.45 -7.88 11.78
C TYR A 400 7.53 -8.18 10.72
N ALA A 401 7.30 -7.84 9.44
CA ALA A 401 8.29 -8.07 8.38
C ALA A 401 9.42 -7.04 8.38
N PHE A 402 9.15 -5.82 8.81
CA PHE A 402 10.07 -4.69 8.71
C PHE A 402 10.25 -4.00 10.06
N LYS A 403 11.48 -3.51 10.31
CA LYS A 403 11.73 -2.59 11.42
C LYS A 403 10.83 -1.36 11.32
N VAL A 404 10.55 -0.72 12.45
CA VAL A 404 9.71 0.50 12.56
C VAL A 404 10.04 1.53 11.48
N GLU A 405 11.33 1.80 11.22
CA GLU A 405 11.71 2.82 10.23
C GLU A 405 11.39 2.45 8.78
N VAL A 406 11.50 1.17 8.43
CA VAL A 406 11.21 0.70 7.06
C VAL A 406 9.71 0.43 6.90
N SER A 407 9.04 -0.06 7.95
CA SER A 407 7.61 -0.33 7.95
C SER A 407 6.79 0.95 7.77
N VAL A 408 7.23 2.07 8.34
CA VAL A 408 6.63 3.40 8.18
C VAL A 408 6.40 3.77 6.71
N GLY A 409 7.35 3.47 5.82
CA GLY A 409 7.22 3.80 4.39
C GLY A 409 6.12 3.02 3.66
N PHE A 410 5.71 1.85 4.15
CA PHE A 410 4.66 1.02 3.56
C PHE A 410 3.32 1.17 4.28
N ILE A 411 3.35 1.30 5.61
CA ILE A 411 2.17 1.43 6.47
C ILE A 411 1.38 2.71 6.17
N VAL A 412 2.06 3.78 5.74
CA VAL A 412 1.40 5.05 5.38
C VAL A 412 0.24 4.87 4.40
N TRP A 413 0.31 3.91 3.46
CA TRP A 413 -0.78 3.63 2.52
C TRP A 413 -2.03 3.10 3.21
N ILE A 414 -1.88 2.29 4.26
CA ILE A 414 -2.97 1.79 5.09
C ILE A 414 -3.60 2.95 5.87
N TYR A 415 -2.79 3.85 6.42
CA TYR A 415 -3.32 5.02 7.14
C TYR A 415 -4.05 6.00 6.24
N ILE A 416 -3.54 6.26 5.03
CA ILE A 416 -4.26 7.06 4.02
C ILE A 416 -5.60 6.39 3.70
N ALA A 417 -5.63 5.07 3.52
CA ALA A 417 -6.84 4.32 3.24
C ALA A 417 -7.87 4.42 4.39
N MET A 418 -7.42 4.23 5.64
CA MET A 418 -8.25 4.38 6.84
C MET A 418 -8.77 5.82 6.98
N GLY A 419 -7.94 6.82 6.71
CA GLY A 419 -8.32 8.23 6.72
C GLY A 419 -9.43 8.54 5.71
N ILE A 420 -9.28 8.09 4.46
CA ILE A 420 -10.30 8.25 3.41
C ILE A 420 -11.59 7.52 3.80
N TRP A 421 -11.49 6.29 4.30
CA TRP A 421 -12.66 5.50 4.68
C TRP A 421 -13.42 6.15 5.85
N GLY A 422 -12.69 6.54 6.90
CA GLY A 422 -13.24 7.21 8.07
C GLY A 422 -13.89 8.54 7.71
N PHE A 423 -13.25 9.34 6.85
CA PHE A 423 -13.79 10.61 6.36
C PHE A 423 -15.13 10.44 5.62
N ASP A 424 -15.24 9.46 4.72
CA ASP A 424 -16.50 9.18 4.02
C ASP A 424 -17.62 8.81 4.99
N ARG A 425 -17.31 8.00 6.02
CA ARG A 425 -18.28 7.60 7.06
C ARG A 425 -18.68 8.76 7.97
N LEU A 426 -17.73 9.59 8.38
CA LEU A 426 -17.98 10.77 9.19
C LEU A 426 -18.88 11.77 8.46
N LEU A 427 -18.57 12.07 7.18
CA LEU A 427 -19.42 12.95 6.37
C LEU A 427 -20.84 12.39 6.20
N ARG A 428 -20.98 11.07 6.08
CA ARG A 428 -22.30 10.42 6.01
C ARG A 428 -23.09 10.66 7.29
N ILE A 429 -22.49 10.46 8.45
CA ILE A 429 -23.12 10.70 9.75
C ILE A 429 -23.54 12.17 9.86
N ILE A 430 -22.64 13.12 9.57
CA ILE A 430 -22.94 14.56 9.62
C ILE A 430 -24.13 14.92 8.71
N ARG A 431 -24.18 14.37 7.49
CA ARG A 431 -25.28 14.63 6.54
C ARG A 431 -26.62 14.08 7.02
N ILE A 432 -26.62 12.90 7.62
CA ILE A 432 -27.82 12.28 8.20
C ILE A 432 -28.28 13.10 9.41
N SER A 433 -27.38 13.43 10.34
CA SER A 433 -27.68 14.22 11.54
C SER A 433 -28.25 15.60 11.22
N LYS A 434 -27.80 16.26 10.13
CA LYS A 434 -28.33 17.56 9.69
C LYS A 434 -29.81 17.53 9.29
N HIS A 435 -30.28 16.44 8.70
CA HIS A 435 -31.69 16.31 8.29
C HIS A 435 -32.55 15.75 9.42
N GLY A 436 -31.93 15.02 10.35
CA GLY A 436 -32.58 14.44 11.53
C GLY A 436 -33.59 13.35 11.17
N LEU A 437 -34.35 12.92 12.18
CA LEU A 437 -35.46 12.00 12.00
C LEU A 437 -36.70 12.76 11.53
N LYS A 438 -37.28 12.31 10.41
CA LYS A 438 -38.52 12.85 9.85
C LYS A 438 -39.58 11.75 9.78
N ARG A 439 -40.83 12.13 10.02
CA ARG A 439 -41.97 11.21 9.88
C ARG A 439 -42.38 11.16 8.41
N ALA A 440 -42.42 9.95 7.86
CA ALA A 440 -42.88 9.69 6.50
C ALA A 440 -44.32 9.16 6.51
N TYR A 441 -45.12 9.56 5.52
CA TYR A 441 -46.47 9.08 5.29
C TYR A 441 -46.45 8.19 4.04
N ILE A 442 -46.99 6.98 4.15
CA ILE A 442 -46.97 6.00 3.08
C ILE A 442 -48.39 5.86 2.54
N THR A 443 -48.55 5.98 1.22
CA THR A 443 -49.83 5.80 0.52
C THR A 443 -49.63 4.81 -0.61
N ALA A 444 -50.44 3.76 -0.68
CA ALA A 444 -50.46 2.86 -1.84
C ALA A 444 -51.09 3.60 -3.02
N VAL A 445 -50.38 3.69 -4.15
CA VAL A 445 -50.90 4.32 -5.38
C VAL A 445 -51.55 3.25 -6.25
N ASP A 446 -50.90 2.10 -6.37
CA ASP A 446 -51.40 0.89 -7.03
C ASP A 446 -50.78 -0.36 -6.37
N GLU A 447 -50.98 -1.55 -6.94
CA GLU A 447 -50.48 -2.82 -6.38
C GLU A 447 -48.95 -2.94 -6.38
N GLU A 448 -48.24 -2.15 -7.20
CA GLU A 448 -46.77 -2.22 -7.36
C GLU A 448 -46.04 -0.95 -6.88
N HIS A 449 -46.75 0.15 -6.65
CA HIS A 449 -46.18 1.45 -6.35
C HIS A 449 -46.70 2.03 -5.03
N ILE A 450 -45.73 2.35 -4.17
CA ILE A 450 -45.97 3.11 -2.94
C ILE A 450 -45.47 4.55 -3.10
N ARG A 451 -46.27 5.50 -2.64
CA ARG A 451 -45.89 6.90 -2.49
C ARG A 451 -45.44 7.13 -1.05
N VAL A 452 -44.29 7.77 -0.88
CA VAL A 452 -43.73 8.13 0.42
C VAL A 452 -43.61 9.66 0.50
N ASP A 453 -44.46 10.30 1.29
CA ASP A 453 -44.47 11.74 1.51
C ASP A 453 -43.75 12.11 2.81
N ILE A 454 -42.77 13.01 2.74
CA ILE A 454 -41.99 13.49 3.90
C ILE A 454 -42.16 15.01 4.01
N PRO A 455 -42.99 15.51 4.95
CA PRO A 455 -43.25 16.94 5.08
C PRO A 455 -41.99 17.74 5.43
N GLY A 456 -41.90 18.96 4.88
CA GLY A 456 -40.82 19.90 5.18
C GLY A 456 -39.46 19.52 4.60
N VAL A 457 -39.42 18.56 3.65
CA VAL A 457 -38.19 18.15 2.96
C VAL A 457 -38.34 18.40 1.46
N ALA A 458 -37.48 19.27 0.91
CA ALA A 458 -37.36 19.49 -0.52
C ALA A 458 -36.10 18.80 -1.04
N CYS A 459 -36.26 17.88 -1.98
CA CYS A 459 -35.16 17.21 -2.66
C CYS A 459 -35.39 17.22 -4.17
N HIS A 460 -34.32 17.10 -4.95
CA HIS A 460 -34.38 17.01 -6.42
C HIS A 460 -33.51 15.85 -6.91
N GLY A 461 -33.93 15.20 -8.00
CA GLY A 461 -33.21 14.07 -8.58
C GLY A 461 -33.48 12.78 -7.81
N TYR A 462 -32.54 12.37 -6.97
CA TYR A 462 -32.67 11.16 -6.13
C TYR A 462 -32.23 11.44 -4.69
N CYS A 463 -32.86 10.76 -3.74
CA CYS A 463 -32.50 10.81 -2.32
C CYS A 463 -32.18 9.41 -1.81
N TYR A 464 -31.44 9.33 -0.70
CA TYR A 464 -31.27 8.08 0.04
C TYR A 464 -32.04 8.20 1.34
N ALA A 465 -33.00 7.30 1.56
CA ALA A 465 -33.78 7.25 2.78
C ALA A 465 -33.33 6.07 3.66
N TYR A 466 -33.44 6.27 4.96
CA TYR A 466 -33.26 5.27 6.00
C TYR A 466 -34.60 5.09 6.70
N PHE A 467 -34.97 3.84 6.98
CA PHE A 467 -36.25 3.52 7.62
C PHE A 467 -36.02 2.79 8.95
N PRO A 468 -35.61 3.50 10.01
CA PRO A 468 -35.22 2.88 11.28
C PRO A 468 -36.37 2.16 12.00
N THR A 469 -37.62 2.45 11.64
CA THR A 469 -38.83 1.87 12.28
C THR A 469 -39.43 0.70 11.49
N LEU A 470 -38.99 0.45 10.25
CA LEU A 470 -39.59 -0.59 9.39
C LEU A 470 -38.93 -1.96 9.56
N SER A 471 -37.65 -1.99 9.96
CA SER A 471 -36.89 -3.23 10.13
C SER A 471 -35.73 -3.03 11.12
N TRP A 472 -35.18 -4.13 11.64
CA TRP A 472 -33.94 -4.13 12.43
C TRP A 472 -32.74 -3.56 11.67
N ARG A 473 -32.83 -3.50 10.34
CA ARG A 473 -31.81 -2.99 9.40
C ARG A 473 -31.81 -1.46 9.30
N MET A 474 -31.75 -0.79 10.45
CA MET A 474 -31.81 0.68 10.53
C MET A 474 -30.65 1.40 9.82
N TRP A 475 -29.57 0.69 9.49
CA TRP A 475 -28.38 1.21 8.79
C TRP A 475 -28.43 1.05 7.26
N GLU A 476 -29.44 0.36 6.72
CA GLU A 476 -29.62 0.23 5.28
C GLU A 476 -30.17 1.54 4.69
N ASN A 477 -29.66 1.92 3.52
CA ASN A 477 -30.19 3.06 2.80
C ASN A 477 -30.57 2.71 1.37
N HIS A 478 -31.72 3.20 0.96
CA HIS A 478 -32.29 2.88 -0.34
C HIS A 478 -32.39 4.15 -1.19
N PRO A 479 -31.93 4.11 -2.45
CA PRO A 479 -32.09 5.23 -3.37
C PRO A 479 -33.55 5.31 -3.83
N PHE A 480 -34.14 6.50 -3.75
CA PHE A 480 -35.45 6.81 -4.32
C PHE A 480 -35.31 7.97 -5.31
N SER A 481 -36.02 7.87 -6.43
CA SER A 481 -36.15 9.01 -7.35
C SER A 481 -37.21 9.97 -6.82
N VAL A 482 -36.89 11.25 -6.75
CA VAL A 482 -37.80 12.27 -6.22
C VAL A 482 -38.68 12.80 -7.35
N LYS A 483 -39.99 12.54 -7.26
CA LYS A 483 -40.98 13.14 -8.16
C LYS A 483 -41.35 14.53 -7.64
N ASN A 484 -41.32 15.54 -8.51
CA ASN A 484 -41.41 16.96 -8.14
C ASN A 484 -42.76 17.30 -7.47
N PRO A 485 -42.78 17.93 -6.27
CA PRO A 485 -44.01 18.21 -5.54
C PRO A 485 -44.96 19.20 -6.23
N ARG A 486 -44.50 20.03 -7.19
CA ARG A 486 -45.35 21.02 -7.87
C ARG A 486 -46.47 20.41 -8.73
N LEU A 487 -46.35 19.15 -9.15
CA LEU A 487 -47.36 18.48 -9.99
C LEU A 487 -48.52 17.85 -9.19
N LEU A 488 -48.41 17.73 -7.87
CA LEU A 488 -49.39 17.01 -7.05
C LEU A 488 -50.40 17.91 -6.33
N LEU A 489 -50.10 19.21 -6.16
CA LEU A 489 -51.10 20.18 -5.69
C LEU A 489 -52.21 20.40 -6.72
N ALA A 490 -51.95 20.16 -8.00
CA ALA A 490 -52.96 20.28 -9.06
C ALA A 490 -53.90 19.05 -9.13
N SER A 491 -53.44 17.84 -8.77
CA SER A 491 -54.29 16.64 -8.84
C SER A 491 -55.17 16.44 -7.60
N ILE A 492 -54.85 17.08 -6.47
CA ILE A 492 -55.69 17.03 -5.27
C ILE A 492 -56.90 17.96 -5.42
N ASN A 493 -56.74 19.09 -6.14
CA ASN A 493 -57.85 20.02 -6.38
C ASN A 493 -58.83 19.56 -7.47
N HIS A 494 -58.47 18.59 -8.32
CA HIS A 494 -59.38 18.08 -9.36
C HIS A 494 -60.27 16.91 -8.92
N ASN A 495 -60.00 16.32 -7.74
CA ASN A 495 -60.82 15.25 -7.16
C ASN A 495 -61.67 15.74 -5.97
N ALA A 496 -61.84 17.06 -5.86
CA ALA A 496 -62.61 17.74 -4.81
C ALA A 496 -63.69 18.66 -5.39
N GLU A 497 -64.21 18.33 -6.57
CA GLU A 497 -65.50 18.82 -7.09
C GLU A 497 -66.44 17.64 -7.35
#